data_AF-A0A0X8X220-F1
#
_entry.id   AF-A0A0X8X220-F1
#
_cell.length_a   1.000
_cell.length_b   1.000
_cell.length_c   1.000
_cell.angle_alpha   90.00
_cell.angle_beta   90.00
_cell.angle_gamma   90.00
#
_symmetry.space_group_name_H-M   'P 1'
#
loop_
_entity.id
_entity.type
_entity.pdbx_description
1 polymer ?
#
loop_
_entity_poly.entity_id
_entity_poly.type
_entity_poly.pdbx_seq_one_letter_code
_entity_poly.pdbx_strand_id
1 'polypeptide(L)'
;MKIEFEHRQAAHCESGVTSNLLRISSQGKITEPLAFGIGAGLFFAHIPFMKINNGPAIAFRTLPGHIFNRTCKSLGIPVTRKKFRSTEKAEAFLRTSLDNGHAVGCQVGVYYLPYFPKEYRFHFNAHNLIVYGREEENYLVSDPIMEGTNILDRYQLERVRFAKGALAPKGHIYYPYRGADISDEQIKQAIKCGIKKMRATCWAYPLALQV
;
A
#
# COMPACT_ATOMS: atom_id res chain seq x y z
N MET A 1 19.45 -2.05 13.59
CA MET A 1 18.30 -2.81 14.14
C MET A 1 17.46 -3.32 12.99
N LYS A 2 17.01 -4.58 13.05
CA LYS A 2 16.26 -5.23 11.98
C LYS A 2 15.08 -5.97 12.59
N ILE A 3 13.90 -5.77 12.01
CA ILE A 3 12.70 -6.47 12.41
C ILE A 3 12.65 -7.79 11.64
N GLU A 4 12.17 -8.85 12.28
CA GLU A 4 11.85 -10.10 11.59
C GLU A 4 10.86 -9.80 10.45
N PHE A 5 11.33 -10.00 9.22
CA PHE A 5 10.63 -9.64 8.01
C PHE A 5 11.14 -10.50 6.86
N GLU A 6 10.21 -11.12 6.12
CA GLU A 6 10.51 -11.90 4.92
C GLU A 6 10.01 -11.13 3.70
N HIS A 7 10.92 -10.72 2.84
CA HIS A 7 10.57 -10.08 1.58
C HIS A 7 9.91 -11.07 0.62
N ARG A 8 8.75 -10.72 0.08
CA ARG A 8 8.16 -11.38 -1.07
C ARG A 8 7.83 -10.40 -2.18
N GLN A 9 8.28 -10.74 -3.37
CA GLN A 9 7.87 -10.07 -4.59
C GLN A 9 6.38 -10.30 -4.86
N ALA A 10 5.75 -9.31 -5.48
CA ALA A 10 4.35 -9.22 -5.84
C ALA A 10 4.21 -8.42 -7.15
N ALA A 11 3.08 -8.58 -7.84
CA ALA A 11 2.84 -7.86 -9.09
C ALA A 11 2.47 -6.38 -8.87
N HIS A 12 1.89 -6.05 -7.71
CA HIS A 12 1.43 -4.69 -7.41
C HIS A 12 1.93 -4.20 -6.06
N CYS A 13 2.32 -2.92 -6.01
CA CYS A 13 2.93 -2.34 -4.83
C CYS A 13 2.02 -2.32 -3.59
N GLU A 14 0.76 -1.86 -3.71
CA GLU A 14 -0.11 -1.71 -2.54
C GLU A 14 -0.56 -3.07 -1.94
N SER A 15 -1.01 -4.01 -2.76
CA SER A 15 -1.38 -5.37 -2.31
C SER A 15 -0.16 -6.19 -1.90
N GLY A 16 0.98 -5.99 -2.56
CA GLY A 16 2.27 -6.55 -2.17
C GLY A 16 2.70 -6.09 -0.79
N VAL A 17 2.72 -4.77 -0.53
CA VAL A 17 3.00 -4.24 0.82
C VAL A 17 2.00 -4.77 1.85
N THR A 18 0.71 -4.84 1.50
CA THR A 18 -0.34 -5.31 2.42
C THR A 18 -0.11 -6.77 2.84
N SER A 19 0.13 -7.67 1.87
CA SER A 19 0.38 -9.10 2.16
C SER A 19 1.70 -9.32 2.90
N ASN A 20 2.76 -8.59 2.55
CA ASN A 20 4.04 -8.64 3.26
C ASN A 20 3.93 -8.16 4.72
N LEU A 21 3.22 -7.06 5.00
CA LEU A 21 3.03 -6.55 6.37
C LEU A 21 2.17 -7.48 7.25
N LEU A 22 1.22 -8.19 6.64
CA LEU A 22 0.33 -9.13 7.35
C LEU A 22 0.87 -10.57 7.37
N ARG A 23 2.07 -10.81 6.84
CA ARG A 23 2.59 -12.15 6.62
C ARG A 23 2.71 -12.94 7.92
N ILE A 24 3.38 -12.35 8.92
CA ILE A 24 3.63 -13.00 10.21
C ILE A 24 2.31 -13.27 10.93
N SER A 25 1.45 -12.24 11.07
CA SER A 25 0.16 -12.39 11.77
C SER A 25 -0.82 -13.31 11.05
N SER A 26 -0.68 -13.52 9.74
CA SER A 26 -1.50 -14.48 8.99
C SER A 26 -0.84 -15.85 8.81
N GLN A 27 0.37 -16.05 9.32
CA GLN A 27 1.16 -17.26 9.06
C GLN A 27 1.27 -17.57 7.56
N GLY A 28 1.37 -16.53 6.72
CA GLY A 28 1.45 -16.66 5.27
C GLY A 28 0.13 -16.85 4.52
N LYS A 29 -1.02 -16.88 5.21
CA LYS A 29 -2.33 -17.13 4.58
C LYS A 29 -2.84 -15.93 3.77
N ILE A 30 -2.48 -14.69 4.14
CA ILE A 30 -2.85 -13.49 3.38
C ILE A 30 -1.87 -13.29 2.22
N THR A 31 -2.19 -13.89 1.08
CA THR A 31 -1.46 -13.72 -0.19
C THR A 31 -1.81 -12.40 -0.88
N GLU A 32 -1.03 -11.98 -1.89
CA GLU A 32 -1.33 -10.76 -2.67
C GLU A 32 -2.75 -10.81 -3.29
N PRO A 33 -3.18 -11.89 -4.00
CA PRO A 33 -4.53 -11.93 -4.56
C PRO A 33 -5.62 -11.86 -3.48
N LEU A 34 -5.38 -12.46 -2.32
CA LEU A 34 -6.34 -12.44 -1.23
C LEU A 34 -6.45 -11.05 -0.59
N ALA A 35 -5.33 -10.37 -0.35
CA ALA A 35 -5.31 -8.98 0.10
C ALA A 35 -6.01 -8.06 -0.93
N PHE A 36 -5.75 -8.26 -2.22
CA PHE A 36 -6.40 -7.51 -3.29
C PHE A 36 -7.92 -7.73 -3.32
N GLY A 37 -8.38 -8.98 -3.19
CA GLY A 37 -9.80 -9.34 -3.15
C GLY A 37 -10.52 -8.81 -1.90
N ILE A 38 -9.96 -9.02 -0.70
CA ILE A 38 -10.52 -8.50 0.56
C ILE A 38 -10.57 -6.96 0.52
N GLY A 39 -9.52 -6.32 -0.02
CA GLY A 39 -9.44 -4.88 -0.22
C GLY A 39 -10.43 -4.32 -1.24
N ALA A 40 -11.22 -5.16 -1.91
CA ALA A 40 -12.10 -4.79 -3.01
C ALA A 40 -11.34 -4.02 -4.11
N GLY A 41 -10.20 -4.58 -4.54
CA GLY A 41 -9.31 -3.99 -5.52
C GLY A 41 -9.90 -3.91 -6.94
N LEU A 42 -10.77 -4.87 -7.28
CA LEU A 42 -11.44 -4.96 -8.57
C LEU A 42 -12.85 -4.35 -8.49
N PHE A 43 -13.19 -3.50 -9.45
CA PHE A 43 -14.57 -3.16 -9.77
C PHE A 43 -14.68 -2.93 -11.27
N PHE A 44 -15.87 -2.66 -11.80
CA PHE A 44 -16.05 -2.17 -13.16
C PHE A 44 -17.01 -0.99 -13.15
N ALA A 45 -16.59 0.11 -13.78
CA ALA A 45 -17.43 1.26 -14.05
C ALA A 45 -17.20 1.73 -15.49
N HIS A 46 -18.31 1.94 -16.19
CA HIS A 46 -18.35 2.53 -17.52
C HIS A 46 -19.13 3.83 -17.45
N ILE A 47 -18.47 4.95 -17.72
CA ILE A 47 -19.04 6.30 -17.61
C ILE A 47 -19.06 6.91 -19.02
N PRO A 48 -20.13 6.69 -19.80
CA PRO A 48 -20.15 7.04 -21.23
C PRO A 48 -20.12 8.56 -21.49
N PHE A 49 -20.56 9.37 -20.53
CA PHE A 49 -20.66 10.83 -20.66
C PHE A 49 -19.40 11.59 -20.25
N MET A 50 -18.44 10.91 -19.62
CA MET A 50 -17.14 11.49 -19.25
C MET A 50 -16.08 11.00 -20.23
N LYS A 51 -15.39 11.91 -20.93
CA LYS A 51 -14.35 11.55 -21.89
C LYS A 51 -12.95 11.71 -21.31
N ILE A 52 -12.14 10.66 -21.42
CA ILE A 52 -10.70 10.67 -21.15
C ILE A 52 -10.01 10.22 -22.43
N ASN A 53 -9.06 11.01 -22.95
CA ASN A 53 -8.37 10.72 -24.22
C ASN A 53 -9.32 10.41 -25.39
N ASN A 54 -10.39 11.21 -25.53
CA ASN A 54 -11.45 11.05 -26.55
C ASN A 54 -12.28 9.76 -26.48
N GLY A 55 -12.09 8.91 -25.47
CA GLY A 55 -12.92 7.72 -25.21
C GLY A 55 -13.74 7.85 -23.91
N PRO A 56 -14.76 6.99 -23.70
CA PRO A 56 -15.53 6.97 -22.45
C PRO A 56 -14.62 6.58 -21.28
N ALA A 57 -14.86 7.18 -20.12
CA ALA A 57 -14.11 6.85 -18.92
C ALA A 57 -14.49 5.43 -18.44
N ILE A 58 -13.49 4.54 -18.44
CA ILE A 58 -13.60 3.17 -17.94
C ILE A 58 -12.69 3.03 -16.74
N ALA A 59 -13.22 2.53 -15.63
CA ALA A 59 -12.44 2.25 -14.42
C ALA A 59 -12.64 0.79 -14.00
N PHE A 60 -11.53 0.11 -13.72
CA PHE A 60 -11.54 -1.31 -13.32
C PHE A 60 -10.83 -1.58 -11.99
N ARG A 61 -10.35 -0.54 -11.30
CA ARG A 61 -9.54 -0.66 -10.08
C ARG A 61 -9.90 0.39 -9.05
N THR A 62 -9.87 -0.02 -7.78
CA THR A 62 -9.96 0.91 -6.65
C THR A 62 -8.91 2.00 -6.74
N LEU A 63 -9.26 3.19 -6.25
CA LEU A 63 -8.31 4.28 -6.12
C LEU A 63 -7.12 3.86 -5.23
N PRO A 64 -5.89 4.35 -5.51
CA PRO A 64 -4.71 4.04 -4.71
C PRO A 64 -4.87 4.39 -3.23
N GLY A 65 -4.33 3.55 -2.34
CA GLY A 65 -4.30 3.78 -0.89
C GLY A 65 -5.53 3.27 -0.13
N HIS A 66 -6.40 2.51 -0.78
CA HIS A 66 -7.57 1.89 -0.17
C HIS A 66 -7.41 0.41 0.18
N ILE A 67 -6.59 -0.35 -0.55
CA ILE A 67 -6.47 -1.80 -0.42
C ILE A 67 -6.00 -2.15 0.99
N PHE A 68 -4.91 -1.53 1.46
CA PHE A 68 -4.36 -1.79 2.79
C PHE A 68 -5.41 -1.59 3.89
N ASN A 69 -6.05 -0.42 3.90
CA ASN A 69 -7.00 -0.02 4.94
C ASN A 69 -8.27 -0.87 4.91
N ARG A 70 -8.78 -1.22 3.72
CA ARG A 70 -9.96 -2.07 3.59
C ARG A 70 -9.65 -3.50 4.02
N THR A 71 -8.49 -4.02 3.64
CA THR A 71 -8.03 -5.35 4.05
C THR A 71 -7.95 -5.47 5.55
N CYS A 72 -7.23 -4.56 6.21
CA CYS A 72 -7.11 -4.58 7.67
C CYS A 72 -8.46 -4.37 8.36
N LYS A 73 -9.30 -3.43 7.87
CA LYS A 73 -10.64 -3.22 8.42
C LYS A 73 -11.51 -4.48 8.34
N SER A 74 -11.52 -5.17 7.20
CA SER A 74 -12.28 -6.40 7.01
C SER A 74 -11.77 -7.55 7.89
N LEU A 75 -10.47 -7.57 8.21
CA LEU A 75 -9.86 -8.54 9.13
C LEU A 75 -10.00 -8.15 10.62
N GLY A 76 -10.53 -6.95 10.91
CA GLY A 76 -10.65 -6.44 12.28
C GLY A 76 -9.32 -5.99 12.89
N ILE A 77 -8.32 -5.66 12.06
CA ILE A 77 -6.98 -5.29 12.50
C ILE A 77 -6.89 -3.77 12.66
N PRO A 78 -6.57 -3.25 13.86
CA PRO A 78 -6.30 -1.83 14.05
C PRO A 78 -5.08 -1.40 13.22
N VAL A 79 -5.15 -0.22 12.61
CA VAL A 79 -4.06 0.30 11.79
C VAL A 79 -3.63 1.69 12.24
N THR A 80 -2.35 1.96 12.12
CA THR A 80 -1.82 3.32 12.17
C THR A 80 -1.67 3.84 10.75
N ARG A 81 -2.11 5.08 10.51
CA ARG A 81 -1.94 5.79 9.23
C ARG A 81 -1.70 7.26 9.52
N LYS A 82 -0.58 7.81 9.04
CA LYS A 82 -0.19 9.18 9.36
C LYS A 82 0.50 9.85 8.19
N LYS A 83 0.13 11.11 7.92
CA LYS A 83 0.79 12.02 6.99
C LYS A 83 1.42 13.17 7.78
N PHE A 84 2.42 13.80 7.18
CA PHE A 84 3.23 14.80 7.86
C PHE A 84 3.39 16.05 7.00
N ARG A 85 3.57 17.18 7.69
CA ARG A 85 3.97 18.46 7.08
C ARG A 85 5.47 18.73 7.21
N SER A 86 6.11 18.16 8.23
CA SER A 86 7.55 18.28 8.51
C SER A 86 8.24 16.94 8.27
N THR A 87 9.36 17.01 7.58
CA THR A 87 10.31 15.93 7.30
C THR A 87 10.85 15.34 8.61
N GLU A 88 11.24 16.21 9.53
CA GLU A 88 11.82 15.85 10.84
C GLU A 88 10.83 15.04 11.68
N LYS A 89 9.56 15.48 11.75
CA LYS A 89 8.51 14.75 12.47
C LYS A 89 8.18 13.39 11.83
N ALA A 90 8.23 13.31 10.50
CA ALA A 90 7.99 12.07 9.77
C ALA A 90 9.12 11.07 9.94
N GLU A 91 10.35 11.56 10.08
CA GLU A 91 11.54 10.77 10.34
C GLU A 91 11.57 10.25 11.78
N ALA A 92 11.31 11.13 12.77
CA ALA A 92 11.20 10.72 14.17
C ALA A 92 10.13 9.63 14.35
N PHE A 93 8.96 9.80 13.69
CA PHE A 93 7.90 8.80 13.74
C PHE A 93 8.29 7.47 13.09
N LEU A 94 8.99 7.49 11.96
CA LEU A 94 9.51 6.29 11.30
C LEU A 94 10.45 5.53 12.25
N ARG A 95 11.42 6.23 12.84
CA ARG A 95 12.39 5.62 13.78
C ARG A 95 11.69 5.03 15.00
N THR A 96 10.80 5.78 15.66
CA THR A 96 10.03 5.26 16.79
C THR A 96 9.19 4.05 16.41
N SER A 97 8.59 4.02 15.21
CA SER A 97 7.82 2.86 14.76
C SER A 97 8.70 1.62 14.61
N LEU A 98 9.89 1.78 14.01
CA LEU A 98 10.87 0.70 13.85
C LEU A 98 11.41 0.22 15.20
N ASP A 99 11.75 1.15 16.10
CA ASP A 99 12.27 0.83 17.44
C ASP A 99 11.21 0.09 18.28
N ASN A 100 9.92 0.35 18.05
CA ASN A 100 8.80 -0.41 18.62
C ASN A 100 8.53 -1.75 17.90
N GLY A 101 9.38 -2.14 16.96
CA GLY A 101 9.28 -3.40 16.22
C GLY A 101 8.26 -3.39 15.07
N HIS A 102 7.74 -2.24 14.64
CA HIS A 102 6.81 -2.21 13.50
C HIS A 102 7.56 -2.01 12.18
N ALA A 103 7.49 -3.00 11.28
CA ALA A 103 7.77 -2.76 9.88
C ALA A 103 6.64 -1.89 9.31
N VAL A 104 6.99 -0.87 8.53
CA VAL A 104 6.01 0.14 8.10
C VAL A 104 5.92 0.25 6.60
N GLY A 105 4.70 0.34 6.09
CA GLY A 105 4.42 0.75 4.72
C GLY A 105 4.61 2.26 4.56
N CYS A 106 5.28 2.66 3.49
CA CYS A 106 5.48 4.04 3.09
C CYS A 106 4.92 4.24 1.68
N GLN A 107 4.10 5.27 1.50
CA GLN A 107 3.83 5.78 0.16
C GLN A 107 5.00 6.64 -0.29
N VAL A 108 5.47 6.45 -1.52
CA VAL A 108 6.65 7.12 -2.08
C VAL A 108 6.46 7.51 -3.55
N GLY A 109 7.30 8.43 -4.01
CA GLY A 109 7.47 8.73 -5.43
C GLY A 109 8.51 7.83 -6.10
N VAL A 110 8.20 7.34 -7.30
CA VAL A 110 9.08 6.43 -8.05
C VAL A 110 10.29 7.14 -8.67
N TYR A 111 10.11 8.39 -9.08
CA TYR A 111 11.10 9.13 -9.89
C TYR A 111 12.51 9.19 -9.27
N TYR A 112 12.62 9.24 -7.95
CA TYR A 112 13.90 9.33 -7.24
C TYR A 112 14.36 8.02 -6.59
N LEU A 113 13.71 6.89 -6.87
CA LEU A 113 14.17 5.59 -6.38
C LEU A 113 15.47 5.19 -7.11
N PRO A 114 16.60 5.03 -6.40
CA PRO A 114 17.90 4.81 -7.02
C PRO A 114 18.02 3.44 -7.69
N TYR A 115 17.28 2.44 -7.20
CA TYR A 115 17.27 1.07 -7.71
C TYR A 115 16.29 0.85 -8.87
N PHE A 116 15.44 1.83 -9.21
CA PHE A 116 14.63 1.76 -10.43
C PHE A 116 15.48 2.12 -11.66
N PRO A 117 15.36 1.37 -12.78
CA PRO A 117 15.96 1.78 -14.05
C PRO A 117 15.48 3.17 -14.46
N LYS A 118 16.33 3.95 -15.12
CA LYS A 118 16.05 5.35 -15.47
C LYS A 118 14.79 5.47 -16.34
N GLU A 119 14.58 4.48 -17.19
CA GLU A 119 13.47 4.35 -18.14
C GLU A 119 12.12 4.18 -17.44
N TYR A 120 12.12 3.64 -16.21
CA TYR A 120 10.91 3.45 -15.39
C TYR A 120 10.70 4.54 -14.33
N ARG A 121 11.52 5.60 -14.33
CA ARG A 121 11.38 6.74 -13.41
C ARG A 121 10.43 7.80 -14.00
N PHE A 122 9.14 7.58 -13.83
CA PHE A 122 8.11 8.58 -14.13
C PHE A 122 7.58 9.23 -12.84
N HIS A 123 6.99 10.43 -12.97
CA HIS A 123 6.44 11.19 -11.85
C HIS A 123 5.13 10.58 -11.32
N PHE A 124 5.26 9.48 -10.58
CA PHE A 124 4.16 8.79 -9.92
C PHE A 124 4.41 8.67 -8.42
N ASN A 125 3.52 9.29 -7.63
CA ASN A 125 3.65 9.44 -6.17
C ASN A 125 2.78 8.46 -5.37
N ALA A 126 2.21 7.44 -6.01
CA ALA A 126 1.36 6.44 -5.36
C ALA A 126 1.98 5.05 -5.35
N HIS A 127 3.32 4.98 -5.31
CA HIS A 127 4.05 3.73 -5.10
C HIS A 127 4.16 3.42 -3.61
N ASN A 128 4.23 2.14 -3.26
CA ASN A 128 4.30 1.71 -1.86
C ASN A 128 5.45 0.72 -1.67
N LEU A 129 6.21 0.91 -0.60
CA LEU A 129 7.28 0.02 -0.14
C LEU A 129 7.20 -0.15 1.37
N ILE A 130 7.98 -1.09 1.92
CA ILE A 130 8.10 -1.31 3.36
C ILE A 130 9.49 -0.87 3.82
N VAL A 131 9.56 -0.17 4.94
CA VAL A 131 10.79 0.01 5.72
C VAL A 131 10.71 -0.94 6.91
N TYR A 132 11.65 -1.90 6.99
CA TYR A 132 11.61 -2.97 8.00
C TYR A 132 12.81 -2.94 8.97
N GLY A 133 13.76 -2.03 8.75
CA GLY A 133 14.91 -1.89 9.62
C GLY A 133 15.77 -0.68 9.26
N ARG A 134 16.80 -0.48 10.06
CA ARG A 134 17.81 0.57 9.86
C ARG A 134 19.18 0.09 10.32
N GLU A 135 20.21 0.42 9.57
CA GLU A 135 21.61 0.15 9.87
C GLU A 135 22.37 1.46 9.76
N GLU A 136 22.89 1.97 10.87
CA GLU A 136 23.51 3.31 10.94
C GLU A 136 22.55 4.41 10.41
N GLU A 137 22.93 5.07 9.31
CA GLU A 137 22.16 6.11 8.61
C GLU A 137 21.35 5.58 7.41
N ASN A 138 21.37 4.26 7.20
CA ASN A 138 20.68 3.59 6.11
C ASN A 138 19.40 2.90 6.57
N TYR A 139 18.44 2.82 5.66
CA TYR A 139 17.15 2.14 5.85
C TYR A 139 17.07 0.89 5.00
N LEU A 140 16.64 -0.20 5.63
CA LEU A 140 16.38 -1.47 4.96
C LEU A 140 14.96 -1.46 4.41
N VAL A 141 14.86 -1.61 3.10
CA VAL A 141 13.64 -1.42 2.33
C VAL A 141 13.24 -2.71 1.62
N SER A 142 11.96 -3.04 1.69
CA SER A 142 11.33 -4.08 0.90
C SER A 142 10.34 -3.43 -0.04
N ASP A 143 10.73 -3.30 -1.31
CA ASP A 143 9.83 -2.88 -2.37
C ASP A 143 9.26 -4.13 -3.04
N PRO A 144 7.96 -4.43 -2.89
CA PRO A 144 7.41 -5.71 -3.31
C PRO A 144 7.44 -5.91 -4.83
N ILE A 145 7.72 -4.91 -5.66
CA ILE A 145 7.87 -5.15 -7.11
C ILE A 145 9.28 -5.61 -7.50
N MET A 146 10.24 -5.48 -6.57
CA MET A 146 11.62 -5.92 -6.77
C MET A 146 11.77 -7.38 -6.33
N GLU A 147 12.79 -8.07 -6.86
CA GLU A 147 13.11 -9.46 -6.49
C GLU A 147 13.68 -9.58 -5.06
N GLY A 148 14.41 -8.55 -4.62
CA GLY A 148 15.08 -8.53 -3.33
C GLY A 148 14.87 -7.23 -2.55
N THR A 149 15.42 -7.20 -1.34
CA THR A 149 15.46 -5.99 -0.51
C THR A 149 16.47 -4.99 -1.04
N ASN A 150 16.22 -3.72 -0.78
CA ASN A 150 17.07 -2.60 -1.15
C ASN A 150 17.48 -1.81 0.08
N ILE A 151 18.48 -0.95 -0.08
CA ILE A 151 18.94 -0.02 0.95
C ILE A 151 18.76 1.39 0.41
N LEU A 152 18.21 2.27 1.23
CA LEU A 152 18.15 3.70 0.96
C LEU A 152 18.84 4.45 2.08
N ASP A 153 19.70 5.40 1.74
CA ASP A 153 20.18 6.35 2.73
C ASP A 153 19.04 7.27 3.21
N ARG A 154 19.26 7.95 4.33
CA ARG A 154 18.28 8.88 4.91
C ARG A 154 17.76 9.94 3.93
N TYR A 155 18.66 10.52 3.12
CA TYR A 155 18.30 11.56 2.15
C TYR A 155 17.45 10.99 1.01
N GLN A 156 17.84 9.85 0.46
CA GLN A 156 17.11 9.15 -0.60
C GLN A 156 15.69 8.78 -0.14
N LEU A 157 15.56 8.19 1.05
CA LEU A 157 14.27 7.80 1.61
C LEU A 157 13.38 9.02 1.86
N GLU A 158 13.91 10.09 2.43
CA GLU A 158 13.16 11.33 2.66
C GLU A 158 12.69 11.95 1.33
N ARG A 159 13.58 12.03 0.33
CA ARG A 159 13.28 12.60 -0.98
C ARG A 159 12.11 11.90 -1.66
N VAL A 160 12.05 10.57 -1.62
CA VAL A 160 10.94 9.81 -2.22
C VAL A 160 9.66 9.89 -1.39
N ARG A 161 9.75 9.96 -0.05
CA ARG A 161 8.59 10.13 0.85
C ARG A 161 7.96 11.53 0.77
N PHE A 162 8.71 12.54 0.33
CA PHE A 162 8.25 13.93 0.19
C PHE A 162 8.25 14.44 -1.25
N ALA A 163 8.27 13.53 -2.23
CA ALA A 163 8.13 13.86 -3.64
C ALA A 163 6.91 14.77 -3.91
N LYS A 164 7.11 15.78 -4.76
CA LYS A 164 6.09 16.79 -5.11
C LYS A 164 5.22 16.32 -6.28
N GLY A 165 4.08 16.98 -6.48
CA GLY A 165 3.16 16.73 -7.59
C GLY A 165 1.85 16.06 -7.17
N ALA A 166 1.09 15.60 -8.16
CA ALA A 166 -0.17 14.89 -7.93
C ALA A 166 0.06 13.67 -7.02
N LEU A 167 -0.87 13.40 -6.11
CA LEU A 167 -0.78 12.32 -5.11
C LEU A 167 0.48 12.36 -4.23
N ALA A 168 1.08 13.54 -4.00
CA ALA A 168 2.28 13.70 -3.16
C ALA A 168 2.18 12.90 -1.83
N PRO A 169 3.20 12.11 -1.45
CA PRO A 169 3.04 11.18 -0.35
C PRO A 169 2.99 11.89 1.01
N LYS A 170 3.69 13.02 1.18
CA LYS A 170 3.71 13.83 2.41
C LYS A 170 4.14 13.00 3.63
N GLY A 171 5.20 12.19 3.46
CA GLY A 171 5.74 11.33 4.52
C GLY A 171 4.78 10.22 4.97
N HIS A 172 3.75 9.89 4.18
CA HIS A 172 2.70 8.95 4.56
C HIS A 172 3.27 7.60 4.98
N ILE A 173 3.01 7.25 6.24
CA ILE A 173 3.34 5.97 6.86
C ILE A 173 2.05 5.27 7.27
N TYR A 174 2.02 3.95 7.09
CA TYR A 174 0.96 3.10 7.60
C TYR A 174 1.47 1.71 7.98
N TYR A 175 0.86 1.11 9.00
CA TYR A 175 1.16 -0.26 9.40
C TYR A 175 0.03 -0.83 10.25
N PRO A 176 -0.17 -2.17 10.22
CA PRO A 176 -1.10 -2.82 11.14
C PRO A 176 -0.49 -2.80 12.55
N TYR A 177 -1.33 -2.59 13.56
CA TYR A 177 -0.89 -2.81 14.94
C TYR A 177 -0.56 -4.29 15.12
N ARG A 178 0.55 -4.58 15.82
CA ARG A 178 0.91 -5.97 16.15
C ARG A 178 -0.14 -6.52 17.11
N GLY A 179 -0.64 -7.71 16.83
CA GLY A 179 -1.71 -8.33 17.61
C GLY A 179 -1.77 -9.83 17.35
N ALA A 180 -2.84 -10.44 17.86
CA ALA A 180 -3.10 -11.86 17.74
C ALA A 180 -3.13 -12.35 16.29
N ASP A 181 -2.87 -13.64 16.13
CA ASP A 181 -2.92 -14.32 14.85
C ASP A 181 -4.28 -14.13 14.17
N ILE A 182 -4.24 -13.97 12.85
CA ILE A 182 -5.41 -13.86 11.99
C ILE A 182 -5.97 -15.27 11.82
N SER A 183 -7.15 -15.52 12.39
CA SER A 183 -7.84 -16.80 12.28
C SER A 183 -8.44 -17.04 10.90
N ASP A 184 -8.66 -18.31 10.55
CA ASP A 184 -9.31 -18.68 9.28
C ASP A 184 -10.75 -18.13 9.21
N GLU A 185 -11.43 -18.00 10.34
CA GLU A 185 -12.77 -17.41 10.38
C GLU A 185 -12.73 -15.91 10.06
N GLN A 186 -11.76 -15.16 10.60
CA GLN A 186 -11.55 -13.76 10.21
C GLN A 186 -11.29 -13.63 8.71
N ILE A 187 -10.47 -14.52 8.13
CA ILE A 187 -10.19 -14.52 6.69
C ILE A 187 -11.48 -14.79 5.89
N LYS A 188 -12.26 -15.81 6.26
CA LYS A 188 -13.54 -16.14 5.61
C LYS A 188 -14.51 -14.96 5.64
N GLN A 189 -14.65 -14.30 6.79
CA GLN A 189 -15.53 -13.12 6.91
C GLN A 189 -14.99 -11.93 6.12
N ALA A 190 -13.67 -11.71 6.11
CA ALA A 190 -13.05 -10.65 5.34
C ALA A 190 -13.25 -10.82 3.83
N ILE A 191 -13.19 -12.06 3.33
CA ILE A 191 -13.50 -12.39 1.92
C ILE A 191 -14.94 -12.01 1.59
N LYS A 192 -15.91 -12.43 2.42
CA LYS A 192 -17.34 -12.09 2.22
C LYS A 192 -17.55 -10.57 2.19
N CYS A 193 -16.90 -9.85 3.10
CA CYS A 193 -16.92 -8.39 3.14
C CYS A 193 -16.35 -7.76 1.86
N GLY A 194 -15.20 -8.24 1.38
CA GLY A 194 -14.58 -7.80 0.14
C GLY A 194 -15.50 -8.00 -1.07
N ILE A 195 -16.08 -9.19 -1.23
CA ILE A 195 -17.02 -9.52 -2.32
C ILE A 195 -18.25 -8.60 -2.27
N LYS A 196 -18.87 -8.42 -1.10
CA LYS A 196 -20.03 -7.54 -0.93
C LYS A 196 -19.70 -6.09 -1.31
N LYS A 197 -18.50 -5.62 -0.95
CA LYS A 197 -18.02 -4.27 -1.27
C LYS A 197 -17.76 -4.10 -2.77
N MET A 198 -17.08 -5.05 -3.41
CA MET A 198 -16.83 -5.05 -4.86
C MET A 198 -18.15 -4.94 -5.62
N ARG A 199 -19.14 -5.76 -5.26
CA ARG A 199 -20.49 -5.69 -5.83
C ARG A 199 -21.05 -4.27 -5.68
N ALA A 200 -21.11 -3.73 -4.47
CA ALA A 200 -21.67 -2.40 -4.23
C ALA A 200 -20.98 -1.28 -5.04
N THR A 201 -19.67 -1.36 -5.27
CA THR A 201 -18.94 -0.36 -6.06
C THR A 201 -19.28 -0.44 -7.55
N CYS A 202 -19.52 -1.63 -8.11
CA CYS A 202 -19.98 -1.77 -9.50
C CYS A 202 -21.38 -1.16 -9.72
N TRP A 203 -22.26 -1.20 -8.71
CA TRP A 203 -23.63 -0.64 -8.78
C TRP A 203 -23.71 0.85 -8.42
N ALA A 204 -22.71 1.41 -7.73
CA ALA A 204 -22.72 2.79 -7.22
C ALA A 204 -22.36 3.86 -8.26
N TYR A 205 -21.83 3.47 -9.42
CA TYR A 205 -21.85 4.33 -10.60
C TYR A 205 -23.17 4.06 -11.31
N PRO A 206 -24.17 4.96 -11.19
CA PRO A 206 -25.43 4.73 -11.86
C PRO A 206 -25.11 4.66 -13.34
N LEU A 207 -25.55 3.58 -13.97
CA LEU A 207 -26.25 3.71 -15.23
C LEU A 207 -27.25 4.85 -15.03
N ALA A 208 -26.86 6.07 -15.39
CA ALA A 208 -27.79 7.08 -15.85
C ALA A 208 -28.34 6.58 -17.20
N LEU A 209 -29.04 5.44 -17.15
CA LEU A 209 -30.05 5.04 -18.10
C LEU A 209 -31.33 5.67 -17.56
N GLN A 210 -31.48 6.96 -17.80
CA GLN A 210 -32.81 7.48 -18.07
C GLN A 210 -33.17 6.97 -19.47
N VAL A 211 -33.96 5.91 -19.50
CA VAL A 211 -34.98 5.69 -20.53
C VAL A 211 -36.27 5.46 -19.77
#